data_AF-A0A7C3I8Q0-F1
#
_entry.id   AF-A0A7C3I8Q0-F1
#
_cell.length_a   1.000
_cell.length_b   1.000
_cell.length_c   1.000
_cell.angle_alpha   90.00
_cell.angle_beta   90.00
_cell.angle_gamma   90.00
#
_symmetry.space_group_name_H-M   'P 1'
#
loop_
_entity.id
_entity.type
_entity.pdbx_description
1 polymer ?
#
loop_
_entity_poly.entity_id
_entity_poly.type
_entity_poly.pdbx_seq_one_letter_code
_entity_poly.pdbx_strand_id
1 'polypeptide(L)' 'MKRILFVELIGGVGDLVLALPAIHALALSHPQAELTVLTFGPGTELLAADPLVHRALA' A
#
# COMPACT_ATOMS: atom_id res chain seq x y z
N MET A 1 -14.18 12.81 -3.65
CA MET A 1 -13.46 11.52 -3.74
C MET A 1 -12.63 11.36 -2.48
N LYS A 2 -12.66 10.19 -1.83
CA LYS A 2 -11.85 9.93 -0.63
C LYS A 2 -10.47 9.46 -1.06
N ARG A 3 -9.43 9.83 -0.32
CA ARG A 3 -8.04 9.43 -0.58
C ARG A 3 -7.48 8.87 0.71
N ILE A 4 -6.76 7.77 0.62
CA ILE A 4 -6.17 7.09 1.76
C ILE A 4 -4.67 6.96 1.50
N LEU A 5 -3.87 7.40 2.47
CA LEU A 5 -2.43 7.20 2.49
C LEU A 5 -2.12 6.17 3.58
N PHE A 6 -1.60 5.02 3.18
CA PHE A 6 -1.04 4.03 4.10
C PHE A 6 0.47 4.29 4.21
N VAL A 7 0.97 4.47 5.42
CA VAL A 7 2.39 4.75 5.67
C VAL A 7 3.02 3.53 6.32
N GLU A 8 3.90 2.89 5.59
CA GLU A 8 4.72 1.76 6.03
C GLU A 8 6.17 2.22 5.93
N LEU A 9 6.72 2.78 7.01
CA LEU A 9 8.12 3.25 7.07
C LEU A 9 8.89 2.49 8.15
N ILE A 10 8.55 1.22 8.37
CA ILE A 10 9.12 0.40 9.44
C ILE A 10 9.65 -0.90 8.85
N GLY A 11 10.98 -1.03 8.88
CA GLY A 11 11.65 -2.28 8.54
C GLY A 11 11.94 -2.41 7.05
N GLY A 12 11.86 -3.65 6.55
CA GLY A 12 12.20 -3.99 5.16
C GLY A 12 11.03 -4.60 4.41
N VAL A 13 11.31 -5.24 3.27
CA VAL A 13 10.29 -5.89 2.43
C VAL A 13 9.43 -6.89 3.20
N GLY A 14 10.00 -7.58 4.20
CA GLY A 14 9.25 -8.53 5.03
C GLY A 14 8.10 -7.86 5.80
N ASP A 15 8.32 -6.67 6.35
CA ASP A 15 7.32 -5.91 7.08
C ASP A 15 6.20 -5.43 6.15
N LEU A 16 6.56 -4.99 4.93
CA LEU A 16 5.59 -4.64 3.90
C LEU A 16 4.71 -5.84 3.51
N VAL A 17 5.31 -7.03 3.34
CA VAL A 17 4.55 -8.27 3.05
C VAL A 17 3.57 -8.58 4.18
N LEU A 18 3.97 -8.39 5.44
CA LEU A 18 3.08 -8.55 6.59
C LEU A 18 1.96 -7.50 6.63
N ALA A 19 2.18 -6.32 6.06
CA ALA A 19 1.19 -5.24 5.97
C ALA A 19 0.19 -5.40 4.83
N LEU A 20 0.48 -6.19 3.78
CA LEU A 20 -0.39 -6.37 2.61
C LEU A 20 -1.85 -6.73 2.95
N PRO A 21 -2.15 -7.66 3.88
CA PRO A 21 -3.53 -7.97 4.24
C PRO A 21 -4.29 -6.75 4.77
N ALA A 22 -3.64 -5.86 5.52
CA ALA A 22 -4.24 -4.63 6.01
C ALA A 22 -4.45 -3.61 4.88
N ILE A 23 -3.47 -3.47 3.99
CA ILE A 23 -3.56 -2.62 2.78
C ILE A 23 -4.75 -3.06 1.91
N HIS A 24 -4.88 -4.37 1.67
CA HIS A 24 -5.97 -4.95 0.87
C HIS A 24 -7.32 -4.80 1.55
N ALA A 25 -7.41 -5.06 2.86
CA ALA A 25 -8.64 -4.86 3.61
C ALA A 25 -9.13 -3.40 3.53
N LEU A 26 -8.21 -2.44 3.52
CA LEU A 26 -8.51 -1.02 3.40
C LEU A 26 -9.06 -0.67 2.00
N ALA A 27 -8.45 -1.19 0.94
CA ALA A 27 -8.93 -1.03 -0.43
C ALA A 27 -10.34 -1.63 -0.62
N LEU A 28 -10.55 -2.86 -0.13
CA LEU A 28 -11.82 -3.58 -0.26
C LEU A 28 -12.95 -2.95 0.56
N SER A 29 -12.63 -2.37 1.73
CA SER A 29 -13.61 -1.68 2.59
C SER A 29 -14.00 -0.29 2.07
N HIS A 30 -13.18 0.29 1.20
CA HIS A 30 -13.37 1.62 0.64
C HIS A 30 -13.19 1.63 -0.88
N PRO A 31 -14.08 0.95 -1.65
CA PRO A 31 -13.89 0.73 -3.09
C PRO A 31 -13.91 2.01 -3.94
N GLN A 32 -14.39 3.13 -3.38
CA GLN A 32 -14.38 4.44 -4.04
C GLN A 32 -13.20 5.34 -3.63
N ALA A 33 -12.29 4.84 -2.78
CA ALA A 33 -11.15 5.58 -2.31
C ALA A 33 -9.90 5.26 -3.15
N GLU A 34 -9.14 6.30 -3.47
CA GLU A 34 -7.81 6.15 -4.07
C GLU A 34 -6.81 5.80 -2.95
N LEU A 35 -6.25 4.58 -3.00
CA LEU A 35 -5.28 4.09 -2.02
C LEU A 35 -3.84 4.30 -2.52
N THR A 36 -3.08 5.11 -1.78
CA THR A 36 -1.64 5.30 -1.96
C THR A 36 -0.88 4.66 -0.80
N VAL A 37 0.22 3.97 -1.09
CA VAL A 37 1.13 3.41 -0.07
C VAL A 37 2.48 4.14 -0.16
N LEU A 38 2.95 4.66 0.97
CA LEU A 38 4.30 5.20 1.14
C LEU A 38 5.16 4.16 1.87
N THR A 39 6.24 3.71 1.22
CA THR A 39 7.18 2.72 1.77
C THR A 39 8.60 2.91 1.24
N PHE A 40 9.59 2.31 1.89
CA PHE A 40 10.97 2.32 1.37
C PHE A 40 11.13 1.42 0.15
N GLY A 41 12.04 1.80 -0.75
CA GLY A 41 12.52 0.87 -1.78
C GLY A 41 13.22 -0.34 -1.14
N PRO A 42 13.07 -1.56 -1.68
CA PRO A 42 12.40 -1.91 -2.94
C PRO A 42 10.90 -2.22 -2.80
N GLY A 43 10.26 -1.90 -1.67
CA GLY A 43 8.84 -2.18 -1.43
C GLY A 43 7.88 -1.57 -2.46
N THR A 44 8.26 -0.44 -3.07
CA THR A 44 7.51 0.18 -4.17
C THR A 44 7.40 -0.71 -5.41
N GLU A 45 8.39 -1.58 -5.69
CA GLU A 45 8.38 -2.49 -6.84
C GLU A 45 7.36 -3.61 -6.65
N LEU A 46 7.22 -4.12 -5.42
CA LEU A 46 6.18 -5.09 -5.05
C LEU A 46 4.78 -4.48 -5.24
N LEU A 47 4.59 -3.25 -4.77
CA LEU A 47 3.30 -2.55 -4.81
C LEU A 47 2.90 -2.08 -6.21
N ALA A 48 3.86 -1.84 -7.11
CA ALA A 48 3.59 -1.46 -8.48
C ALA A 48 2.85 -2.56 -9.27
N ALA A 49 2.97 -3.82 -8.84
CA ALA A 49 2.25 -4.96 -9.42
C ALA A 49 0.94 -5.30 -8.69
N ASP A 50 0.63 -4.61 -7.58
CA ASP A 50 -0.53 -4.92 -6.74
C ASP A 50 -1.81 -4.26 -7.29
N PRO A 51 -2.85 -5.04 -7.67
CA PRO A 51 -4.06 -4.49 -8.27
C PRO A 51 -4.93 -3.68 -7.31
N LEU A 52 -4.71 -3.77 -5.99
CA LEU A 52 -5.47 -3.05 -4.97
C LEU A 52 -4.81 -1.72 -4.56
N VAL A 53 -3.59 -1.47 -5.04
CA VAL A 53 -2.83 -0.24 -4.75
C VAL A 53 -2.86 0.66 -5.98
N HIS A 54 -3.35 1.88 -5.82
CA HIS A 54 -3.44 2.83 -6.94
C HIS A 54 -2.10 3.51 -7.21
N ARG A 55 -1.31 3.72 -6.16
CA ARG A 55 -0.02 4.40 -6.24
C ARG A 55 0.92 3.96 -5.11
N ALA A 56 2.19 3.75 -5.44
CA ALA A 56 3.27 3.59 -4.49
C ALA A 56 4.18 4.83 -4.49
N LEU A 57 4.65 5.24 -3.31
CA LEU A 57 5.60 6.33 -3.10
C LEU A 57 6.78 5.82 -2.27
N ALA A 58 7.97 6.38 -2.53
CA ALA A 58 9.17 6.20 -1.72
C ALA A 58 9.61 7.54 -1.12
#